data_AF-A0A1A6AVW1-F1
#
_entry.id   AF-A0A1A6AVW1-F1
#
_cell.length_a   1.000
_cell.length_b   1.000
_cell.length_c   1.000
_cell.angle_alpha   90.00
_cell.angle_beta   90.00
_cell.angle_gamma   90.00
#
_symmetry.space_group_name_H-M   'P 1'
#
loop_
_entity.id
_entity.type
_entity.pdbx_description
1 polymer ?
#
loop_
_entity_poly.entity_id
_entity_poly.type
_entity_poly.pdbx_seq_one_letter_code
_entity_poly.pdbx_strand_id
1 'polypeptide(L)'
;MKENILFSKAYIKDIMNGVVILENTSSGIIVFIVSIDTGVSWKVWNGSLWILVDITNMGDVKTKGMTITTLQGITEAQWTSLGLSDKKIRLAWYMEVSSSADVLRLKEIRVNYNIN
;
A
#
# COMPACT_ATOMS: atom_id res chain seq x y z
N MET A 1 -15.13 6.20 30.08
CA MET A 1 -15.55 6.39 28.67
C MET A 1 -14.26 6.42 27.86
N LYS A 2 -14.04 5.51 26.90
CA LYS A 2 -12.89 5.66 25.99
C LYS A 2 -13.11 6.97 25.24
N GLU A 3 -12.19 7.92 25.38
CA GLU A 3 -12.28 9.19 24.67
C GLU A 3 -12.43 8.93 23.17
N ASN A 4 -13.20 9.78 22.48
CA ASN A 4 -13.35 9.71 21.03
C ASN A 4 -11.96 9.78 20.39
N ILE A 5 -11.48 8.64 19.88
CA ILE A 5 -10.20 8.59 19.18
C ILE A 5 -10.40 9.28 17.83
N LEU A 6 -10.01 10.56 17.77
CA LEU A 6 -9.94 11.31 16.52
C LEU A 6 -8.69 10.88 15.76
N PHE A 7 -8.89 10.21 14.63
CA PHE A 7 -7.82 9.88 13.70
C PHE A 7 -7.21 11.17 13.14
N SER A 8 -6.14 11.64 13.78
CA SER A 8 -5.52 12.94 13.53
C SER A 8 -4.00 12.84 13.66
N LYS A 9 -3.30 13.82 13.08
CA LYS A 9 -1.83 13.93 13.18
C LYS A 9 -1.30 13.97 14.62
N ALA A 10 -2.13 14.35 15.58
CA ALA A 10 -1.76 14.40 16.99
C ALA A 10 -1.73 13.00 17.65
N TYR A 11 -2.52 12.06 17.12
CA TYR A 11 -2.69 10.73 17.69
C TYR A 11 -1.85 9.66 16.97
N ILE A 12 -1.58 9.85 15.68
CA ILE A 12 -0.80 8.91 14.88
C ILE A 12 0.68 9.30 14.93
N LYS A 13 1.50 8.38 15.44
CA LYS A 13 2.96 8.50 15.42
C LYS A 13 3.48 8.15 14.04
N ASP A 14 3.29 6.92 13.56
CA ASP A 14 3.78 6.43 12.26
C ASP A 14 2.97 5.22 11.76
N ILE A 15 3.21 4.76 10.53
CA ILE A 15 2.68 3.48 10.04
C ILE A 15 3.58 2.37 10.55
N MET A 16 3.01 1.44 11.32
CA MET A 16 3.72 0.29 11.85
C MET A 16 3.90 -0.77 10.75
N ASN A 17 2.82 -1.13 10.06
CA ASN A 17 2.85 -2.05 8.93
C ASN A 17 1.57 -1.97 8.07
N GLY A 18 1.66 -2.53 6.86
CA GLY A 18 0.52 -2.86 6.03
C GLY A 18 0.26 -4.36 6.05
N VAL A 19 -1.02 -4.74 6.06
CA VAL A 19 -1.46 -6.14 5.97
C VAL A 19 -2.43 -6.25 4.79
N VAL A 20 -2.22 -7.27 3.96
CA VAL A 20 -3.09 -7.60 2.84
C VAL A 20 -3.46 -9.07 2.93
N ILE A 21 -4.76 -9.33 2.97
CA ILE A 21 -5.31 -10.68 2.90
C ILE A 21 -5.97 -10.84 1.55
N LEU A 22 -5.60 -11.90 0.84
CA LEU A 22 -6.18 -12.22 -0.45
C LEU A 22 -6.40 -13.73 -0.61
N GLU A 23 -7.12 -14.07 -1.66
CA GLU A 23 -7.21 -15.42 -2.20
C GLU A 23 -6.77 -15.36 -3.66
N ASN A 24 -5.69 -16.06 -3.99
CA ASN A 24 -5.22 -16.21 -5.35
C ASN A 24 -4.92 -17.69 -5.58
N THR A 25 -5.82 -18.38 -6.27
CA THR A 25 -5.69 -19.83 -6.52
C THR A 25 -4.97 -20.12 -7.85
N SER A 26 -4.41 -19.09 -8.49
CA SER A 26 -3.88 -19.13 -9.86
C SER A 26 -2.69 -18.16 -10.01
N SER A 27 -2.28 -17.88 -11.25
CA SER A 27 -1.24 -16.90 -11.59
C SER A 27 -1.75 -15.45 -11.66
N GLY A 28 -2.83 -15.12 -10.94
CA GLY A 28 -3.36 -13.77 -10.88
C GLY A 28 -2.30 -12.79 -10.39
N ILE A 29 -2.26 -11.59 -10.98
CA ILE A 29 -1.33 -10.53 -10.61
C ILE A 29 -2.09 -9.55 -9.74
N ILE A 30 -1.51 -9.21 -8.59
CA ILE A 30 -1.94 -8.08 -7.78
C ILE A 30 -0.72 -7.35 -7.26
N VAL A 31 -0.67 -6.04 -7.51
CA VAL A 31 0.41 -5.17 -7.06
C VAL A 31 -0.14 -3.85 -6.55
N PHE A 32 0.61 -3.21 -5.64
CA PHE A 32 0.17 -2.04 -4.88
C PHE A 32 1.07 -0.84 -5.12
N ILE A 33 0.44 0.34 -5.13
CA ILE A 33 1.11 1.64 -5.17
C ILE A 33 0.54 2.52 -4.06
N VAL A 34 1.34 3.46 -3.57
CA VAL A 34 0.93 4.38 -2.49
C VAL A 34 1.11 5.82 -2.88
N SER A 35 0.29 6.70 -2.32
CA SER A 35 0.40 8.15 -2.48
C SER A 35 0.23 8.84 -1.14
N ILE A 36 1.04 9.89 -0.92
CA ILE A 36 1.00 10.72 0.30
C ILE A 36 0.58 12.17 0.01
N ASP A 37 0.42 12.51 -1.27
CA ASP A 37 0.11 13.85 -1.76
C ASP A 37 -1.27 13.90 -2.39
N THR A 38 -2.22 13.15 -1.82
CA THR A 38 -3.60 13.09 -2.27
C THR A 38 -3.77 12.62 -3.73
N GLY A 39 -2.91 11.71 -4.18
CA GLY A 39 -2.98 11.06 -5.48
C GLY A 39 -2.31 11.85 -6.62
N VAL A 40 -1.54 12.90 -6.32
CA VAL A 40 -0.79 13.66 -7.33
C VAL A 40 0.39 12.83 -7.87
N SER A 41 1.14 12.17 -6.98
CA SER A 41 2.19 11.23 -7.34
C SER A 41 2.02 9.89 -6.61
N TRP A 42 2.49 8.83 -7.26
CA TRP A 42 2.40 7.47 -6.76
C TRP A 42 3.78 6.85 -6.70
N LYS A 43 4.04 6.14 -5.60
CA LYS A 43 5.33 5.57 -5.26
C LYS A 43 5.22 4.11 -4.89
N VAL A 44 6.34 3.42 -5.03
CA VAL A 44 6.54 2.03 -4.60
C VAL A 44 7.87 1.90 -3.89
N TRP A 45 7.93 0.99 -2.92
CA TRP A 45 9.17 0.55 -2.33
C TRP A 45 9.78 -0.55 -3.20
N ASN A 46 10.95 -0.29 -3.78
CA ASN A 46 11.63 -1.28 -4.65
C ASN A 46 12.57 -2.23 -3.88
N GLY A 47 12.54 -2.20 -2.54
CA GLY A 47 13.48 -2.92 -1.68
C GLY A 47 14.61 -2.04 -1.12
N SER A 48 14.84 -0.84 -1.69
CA SER A 48 15.90 0.07 -1.27
C SER A 48 15.46 1.52 -1.13
N LEU A 49 14.61 2.03 -2.03
CA LEU A 49 14.08 3.38 -1.97
C LEU A 49 12.64 3.45 -2.52
N TRP A 50 11.98 4.56 -2.18
CA TRP A 50 10.69 4.93 -2.76
C TRP A 50 10.90 5.53 -4.15
N ILE A 51 10.44 4.83 -5.19
CA ILE A 51 10.52 5.28 -6.59
C ILE A 51 9.13 5.65 -7.11
N LEU A 52 9.10 6.52 -8.12
CA LEU A 52 7.85 6.92 -8.79
C LEU A 52 7.34 5.85 -9.75
N VAL A 53 6.02 5.77 -9.84
CA VAL A 53 5.28 4.96 -10.82
C VAL A 53 4.41 5.87 -11.68
N ASP A 54 4.44 5.65 -12.99
CA ASP A 54 3.57 6.34 -13.94
C ASP A 54 2.20 5.65 -14.00
N ILE A 55 1.21 6.25 -13.35
CA ILE A 55 -0.17 5.73 -13.36
C ILE A 55 -0.90 5.94 -14.68
N THR A 56 -0.33 6.65 -15.65
CA THR A 56 -0.89 6.74 -17.01
C THR A 56 -0.45 5.55 -17.87
N ASN A 57 0.57 4.80 -17.42
CA ASN A 57 1.08 3.60 -18.04
C ASN A 57 0.81 2.37 -17.15
N MET A 58 -0.25 1.62 -17.44
CA MET A 58 -0.59 0.42 -16.66
C MET A 58 0.49 -0.68 -16.71
N GLY A 59 1.34 -0.71 -17.75
CA GLY A 59 2.51 -1.58 -17.79
C GLY A 59 3.55 -1.20 -16.73
N ASP A 60 3.74 0.09 -16.47
CA ASP A 60 4.62 0.59 -15.40
C ASP A 60 4.08 0.22 -14.02
N VAL A 61 2.78 0.40 -13.80
CA VAL A 61 2.11 -0.02 -12.56
C VAL A 61 2.24 -1.53 -12.34
N LYS A 62 1.98 -2.34 -13.37
CA LYS A 62 2.08 -3.80 -13.32
C LYS A 62 3.50 -4.28 -12.99
N THR A 63 4.53 -3.65 -13.56
CA THR A 63 5.93 -4.10 -13.43
C THR A 63 6.64 -3.55 -12.20
N LYS A 64 6.37 -2.30 -11.80
CA LYS A 64 7.00 -1.68 -10.63
C LYS A 64 6.18 -1.82 -9.35
N GLY A 65 4.89 -2.10 -9.46
CA GLY A 65 3.98 -2.22 -8.34
C GLY A 65 4.51 -3.19 -7.26
N MET A 66 4.26 -2.87 -6.00
CA MET A 66 4.70 -3.70 -4.89
C MET A 66 3.89 -4.99 -4.82
N THR A 67 4.56 -6.14 -4.78
CA THR A 67 3.89 -7.40 -4.43
C THR A 67 3.38 -7.36 -2.98
N ILE A 68 2.50 -8.29 -2.61
CA ILE A 68 2.06 -8.43 -1.20
C ILE A 68 3.23 -8.63 -0.25
N THR A 69 4.19 -9.49 -0.62
CA THR A 69 5.39 -9.73 0.18
C THR A 69 6.19 -8.45 0.36
N THR A 70 6.34 -7.66 -0.71
CA THR A 70 7.03 -6.37 -0.64
C THR A 70 6.30 -5.40 0.28
N LEU A 71 5.00 -5.19 0.09
CA LEU A 71 4.20 -4.24 0.86
C LEU A 71 4.15 -4.59 2.36
N GLN A 72 3.92 -5.86 2.69
CA GLN A 72 3.85 -6.32 4.08
C GLN A 72 5.23 -6.42 4.74
N GLY A 73 6.30 -6.46 3.93
CA GLY A 73 7.69 -6.45 4.39
C GLY A 73 8.24 -5.05 4.69
N ILE A 74 7.50 -3.98 4.38
CA ILE A 74 7.94 -2.60 4.65
C ILE A 74 7.91 -2.35 6.16
N THR A 75 9.07 -2.02 6.73
CA THR A 75 9.23 -1.72 8.15
C THR A 75 8.73 -0.33 8.49
N GLU A 76 8.45 -0.06 9.77
CA GLU A 76 8.06 1.28 10.26
C GLU A 76 9.06 2.36 9.81
N ALA A 77 10.37 2.10 9.93
CA ALA A 77 11.40 3.04 9.49
C ALA A 77 11.36 3.33 7.97
N GLN A 78 11.02 2.32 7.15
CA GLN A 78 10.85 2.50 5.70
C GLN A 78 9.55 3.23 5.36
N TRP A 79 8.47 3.01 6.12
CA TRP A 79 7.27 3.83 6.00
C TRP A 79 7.54 5.29 6.39
N THR A 80 8.31 5.55 7.44
CA THR A 80 8.70 6.90 7.84
C THR A 80 9.51 7.59 6.75
N SER A 81 10.39 6.88 6.04
CA SER A 81 11.19 7.44 4.94
C SER A 81 10.37 7.86 3.71
N LEU A 82 9.11 7.44 3.60
CA LEU A 82 8.18 7.92 2.57
C LEU A 82 7.84 9.41 2.73
N GLY A 83 7.97 9.95 3.95
CA GLY A 83 7.69 11.37 4.24
C GLY A 83 6.21 11.66 4.53
N LEU A 84 5.55 10.81 5.31
CA LEU A 84 4.13 10.93 5.70
C LEU A 84 3.87 12.14 6.64
N SER A 85 3.96 13.38 6.14
CA SER A 85 3.80 14.61 6.94
C SER A 85 2.42 14.74 7.59
N ASP A 86 1.38 14.35 6.85
CA ASP A 86 -0.01 14.54 7.26
C ASP A 86 -0.63 13.25 7.82
N LYS A 87 0.19 12.20 7.96
CA LYS A 87 -0.22 10.85 8.38
C LYS A 87 -1.38 10.28 7.56
N LYS A 88 -1.54 10.78 6.32
CA LYS A 88 -2.50 10.33 5.32
C LYS A 88 -1.77 9.52 4.26
N ILE A 89 -2.37 8.41 3.88
CA ILE A 89 -1.89 7.57 2.78
C ILE A 89 -3.09 7.15 1.93
N ARG A 90 -2.89 7.12 0.62
CA ARG A 90 -3.78 6.46 -0.33
C ARG A 90 -3.10 5.21 -0.82
N LEU A 91 -3.86 4.14 -0.93
CA LEU A 91 -3.43 2.91 -1.58
C LEU A 91 -4.25 2.75 -2.86
N ALA A 92 -3.59 2.32 -3.92
CA ALA A 92 -4.24 1.82 -5.12
C ALA A 92 -3.57 0.51 -5.52
N TRP A 93 -4.26 -0.26 -6.34
CA TRP A 93 -3.80 -1.57 -6.76
C TRP A 93 -4.14 -1.83 -8.22
N TYR A 94 -3.32 -2.66 -8.84
CA TYR A 94 -3.56 -3.25 -10.15
C TYR A 94 -3.85 -4.73 -9.95
N MET A 95 -4.90 -5.24 -10.60
CA MET A 95 -5.28 -6.65 -10.57
C MET A 95 -5.49 -7.16 -11.98
N GLU A 96 -4.95 -8.34 -12.29
CA GLU A 96 -5.11 -9.00 -13.58
C GLU A 96 -5.25 -10.52 -13.37
N VAL A 97 -6.13 -11.15 -14.15
CA VAL A 97 -6.26 -12.60 -14.27
C VAL A 97 -6.14 -12.98 -15.75
N SER A 98 -5.67 -14.20 -16.04
CA SER A 98 -5.45 -14.67 -17.41
C SER A 98 -6.59 -15.55 -17.93
N SER A 99 -7.41 -16.10 -17.04
CA SER A 99 -8.54 -16.96 -17.35
C SER A 99 -9.78 -16.56 -16.55
N SER A 100 -10.97 -16.82 -17.10
CA SER A 100 -12.24 -16.68 -16.37
C SER A 100 -12.42 -17.71 -15.25
N ALA A 101 -11.58 -18.74 -15.20
CA ALA A 101 -11.55 -19.73 -14.12
C ALA A 101 -10.62 -19.31 -12.96
N ASP A 102 -9.80 -18.27 -13.15
CA ASP A 102 -8.89 -17.80 -12.12
C ASP A 102 -9.66 -17.16 -10.96
N VAL A 103 -9.26 -17.47 -9.73
CA VAL A 103 -9.77 -16.79 -8.54
C VAL A 103 -8.68 -15.85 -8.03
N LEU A 104 -8.95 -14.55 -8.12
CA LEU A 104 -8.19 -13.49 -7.47
C LEU A 104 -9.16 -12.58 -6.70
N ARG A 105 -9.13 -12.65 -5.37
CA ARG A 105 -10.00 -11.85 -4.48
C ARG A 105 -9.16 -11.14 -3.44
N LEU A 106 -9.22 -9.80 -3.46
CA LEU A 106 -8.73 -8.98 -2.37
C LEU A 106 -9.75 -9.00 -1.23
N LYS A 107 -9.36 -9.51 -0.06
CA LYS A 107 -10.26 -9.64 1.11
C LYS A 107 -10.08 -8.50 2.09
N GLU A 108 -8.84 -8.10 2.34
CA GLU A 108 -8.53 -7.03 3.28
C GLU A 108 -7.30 -6.25 2.83
N ILE A 109 -7.37 -4.92 2.99
CA ILE A 109 -6.21 -4.05 3.11
C ILE A 109 -6.34 -3.36 4.46
N ARG A 110 -5.34 -3.53 5.32
CA ARG A 110 -5.28 -2.89 6.64
C ARG A 110 -3.95 -2.17 6.78
N VAL A 111 -4.01 -0.93 7.23
CA VAL A 111 -2.82 -0.16 7.62
C VAL A 111 -2.88 0.02 9.12
N ASN A 112 -1.89 -0.51 9.83
CA ASN A 112 -1.80 -0.36 11.27
C ASN A 112 -0.88 0.81 11.59
N TYR A 113 -1.34 1.67 12.48
CA TYR A 113 -0.63 2.86 12.91
C TYR A 113 -0.10 2.67 14.32
N ASN A 114 1.13 3.13 14.55
CA ASN A 114 1.66 3.39 15.87
C ASN A 114 1.00 4.68 16.40
N ILE A 115 0.60 4.68 17.66
CA ILE A 115 -0.14 5.78 18.29
C ILE A 115 0.70 6.38 19.43
N ASN A 116 0.48 7.66 19.70
CA ASN A 116 1.11 8.35 20.84
C ASN A 116 0.47 7.96 22.17
#